data_AF-M5P0W5-F1
#
_entry.id   AF-M5P0W5-F1
#
_cell.length_a   1.000
_cell.length_b   1.000
_cell.length_c   1.000
_cell.angle_alpha   90.00
_cell.angle_beta   90.00
_cell.angle_gamma   90.00
#
_symmetry.space_group_name_H-M   'P 1'
#
loop_
_entity.id
_entity.type
_entity.pdbx_description
1 polymer ?
#
loop_
_entity_poly.entity_id
_entity_poly.type
_entity_poly.pdbx_seq_one_letter_code
_entity_poly.pdbx_strand_id
1 'polypeptide(L)' 'MTKYDLLLKDAHAVMPDGVETTDIGVKDGIIAAIGELNEKAAEKVWHPNRTVRVSGRRRLPCSFQ' A
#
# COMPACT_ATOMS: atom_id res chain seq x y z
N MET A 1 -13.06 -15.79 7.43
CA MET A 1 -11.80 -15.37 6.78
C MET A 1 -11.99 -13.90 6.41
N THR A 2 -11.39 -12.97 7.16
CA THR A 2 -11.62 -11.53 6.98
C THR A 2 -10.89 -11.08 5.73
N LYS A 3 -11.68 -10.87 4.67
CA LYS A 3 -11.21 -10.33 3.40
C LYS A 3 -11.17 -8.80 3.52
N TYR A 4 -10.00 -8.20 3.39
CA TYR A 4 -9.82 -6.75 3.24
C TYR A 4 -10.21 -6.34 1.82
N ASP A 5 -10.76 -5.14 1.65
CA ASP A 5 -11.10 -4.63 0.33
C ASP A 5 -9.84 -4.16 -0.41
N LEU A 6 -8.92 -3.54 0.35
CA LEU A 6 -7.64 -3.06 -0.16
C LEU A 6 -6.53 -3.37 0.85
N LEU A 7 -5.44 -3.94 0.35
CA LEU A 7 -4.20 -4.12 1.07
C LEU A 7 -3.10 -3.29 0.42
N LEU A 8 -2.53 -2.37 1.18
CA LEU A 8 -1.32 -1.64 0.83
C LEU A 8 -0.14 -2.46 1.37
N LYS A 9 0.67 -3.05 0.49
CA LYS A 9 1.77 -3.96 0.86
C LYS A 9 3.11 -3.26 0.75
N ASP A 10 3.99 -3.40 1.74
CA ASP A 10 5.31 -2.75 1.76
C ASP A 10 5.22 -1.21 1.59
N ALA A 11 4.25 -0.59 2.24
CA ALA A 11 4.02 0.85 2.17
C ALA A 11 4.81 1.59 3.26
N HIS A 12 5.35 2.77 2.95
CA HIS A 12 5.90 3.66 3.97
C HIS A 12 4.75 4.42 4.64
N ALA A 13 4.48 4.11 5.90
CA ALA A 13 3.48 4.79 6.73
C ALA A 13 4.15 5.82 7.63
N VAL A 14 3.56 7.01 7.71
CA VAL A 14 3.97 8.05 8.66
C VAL A 14 3.19 7.82 9.95
N MET A 15 3.89 7.35 10.98
CA MET A 15 3.36 7.15 12.32
C MET A 15 3.86 8.27 13.26
N PRO A 16 3.24 8.46 14.43
CA PRO A 16 3.68 9.49 15.39
C PRO A 16 5.15 9.34 15.80
N ASP A 17 5.65 8.10 15.83
CA ASP A 17 7.02 7.77 16.25
C ASP A 17 8.05 7.87 15.11
N GLY A 18 7.60 7.99 13.86
CA GLY A 18 8.47 8.04 12.68
C GLY A 18 7.85 7.45 11.42
N VAL A 19 8.65 7.36 10.36
CA VAL A 19 8.25 6.70 9.11
C VAL A 19 8.73 5.26 9.12
N GLU A 20 7.80 4.32 8.99
CA GLU A 20 8.12 2.88 8.95
C GLU A 20 7.48 2.21 7.75
N THR A 21 8.11 1.12 7.29
CA THR A 21 7.53 0.27 6.24
C THR A 21 6.58 -0.74 6.91
N THR A 22 5.31 -0.74 6.51
CA THR A 22 4.29 -1.63 7.06
C THR A 22 3.22 -1.94 6.02
N ASP A 23 2.41 -2.97 6.28
CA ASP A 23 1.22 -3.22 5.47
C ASP A 23 -0.02 -2.63 6.13
N ILE A 24 -0.95 -2.16 5.31
CA ILE A 24 -2.19 -1.53 5.77
C ILE A 24 -3.36 -2.22 5.10
N GLY A 25 -4.22 -2.83 5.92
CA GLY A 25 -5.47 -3.45 5.50
C GLY A 25 -6.62 -2.47 5.68
N VAL A 26 -7.33 -2.19 4.59
CA VAL A 26 -8.53 -1.36 4.57
C VAL A 26 -9.75 -2.24 4.35
N LYS A 27 -10.78 -2.02 5.16
CA LYS A 27 -12.07 -2.70 5.05
C LYS A 27 -13.20 -1.70 5.28
N ASP A 28 -14.19 -1.70 4.40
CA ASP A 28 -15.36 -0.81 4.46
C ASP A 28 -14.97 0.68 4.56
N GLY A 29 -13.87 1.06 3.91
CA GLY A 29 -13.32 2.43 3.93
C GLY A 29 -12.58 2.82 5.22
N ILE A 30 -12.40 1.89 6.16
CA ILE A 30 -11.70 2.11 7.44
C ILE A 30 -10.41 1.29 7.46
N ILE A 31 -9.37 1.82 8.12
CA ILE A 31 -8.15 1.07 8.39
C ILE A 31 -8.48 -0.01 9.43
N ALA A 32 -8.49 -1.26 8.99
CA ALA A 32 -8.86 -2.41 9.81
C ALA A 32 -7.65 -3.06 10.49
N ALA A 33 -6.46 -2.96 9.88
CA ALA A 33 -5.22 -3.50 10.43
C ALA A 33 -3.98 -2.78 9.89
N ILE A 34 -2.94 -2.72 10.72
CA ILE A 34 -1.60 -2.21 10.38
C ILE A 34 -0.59 -3.25 10.89
N GLY A 35 0.40 -3.63 10.06
CA GLY A 35 1.42 -4.62 10.40
C GLY A 35 1.67 -5.61 9.26
N GLU A 36 2.31 -6.75 9.53
CA GLU A 36 2.51 -7.79 8.52
C GLU A 36 1.20 -8.48 8.17
N LEU A 37 0.71 -8.27 6.94
CA LEU A 37 -0.56 -8.80 6.47
C LEU A 37 -0.37 -9.78 5.30
N ASN A 38 -1.23 -10.80 5.26
CA ASN A 38 -1.21 -11.80 4.21
C ASN A 38 -2.02 -11.32 2.99
N GLU A 39 -1.40 -11.34 1.81
CA GLU A 39 -2.02 -10.94 0.54
C GLU A 39 -3.28 -11.75 0.18
N LYS A 40 -3.33 -13.02 0.60
CA LYS A 40 -4.49 -13.90 0.37
C LYS A 40 -5.74 -13.44 1.12
N ALA A 41 -5.57 -12.56 2.10
CA ALA A 41 -6.66 -12.00 2.88
C ALA A 41 -7.20 -10.69 2.28
N ALA A 42 -6.81 -10.28 1.06
CA ALA A 42 -7.29 -9.04 0.44
C ALA A 42 -7.90 -9.30 -0.94
N GLU A 43 -8.91 -8.51 -1.31
CA GLU A 43 -9.48 -8.51 -2.65
C GLU A 43 -8.59 -7.77 -3.65
N LYS A 44 -8.02 -6.64 -3.22
CA LYS A 44 -7.10 -5.85 -4.02
C LYS A 44 -5.81 -5.63 -3.26
N VAL A 45 -4.69 -5.92 -3.91
CA VAL A 45 -3.35 -5.67 -3.36
C VAL A 45 -2.68 -4.57 -4.18
N TRP A 46 -2.14 -3.56 -3.50
CA TRP A 46 -1.37 -2.49 -4.11
C TRP A 46 0.03 -2.46 -3.50
N HIS A 47 1.04 -2.46 -4.38
CA HIS A 47 2.45 -2.36 -4.02
C HIS A 47 2.97 -0.98 -4.43
N PRO A 48 2.99 0.02 -3.54
CA PRO A 48 3.46 1.37 -3.83
C PRO A 48 4.94 1.39 -4.20
N ASN A 49 5.74 0.41 -3.74
CA ASN A 49 7.18 0.34 -4.00
C ASN A 49 7.54 -0.41 -5.30
N ARG A 50 6.55 -0.89 -6.05
CA ARG A 50 6.81 -1.55 -7.35
C ARG A 50 7.05 -0.48 -8.40
N THR A 51 8.22 -0.47 -9.04
CA THR A 51 8.48 0.39 -10.20
C THR A 51 7.49 0.05 -11.30
N VAL A 52 6.43 0.85 -11.45
CA VAL A 52 5.50 0.71 -12.57
C VAL A 52 6.25 1.16 -13.82
N ARG A 53 6.72 0.20 -14.62
CA ARG A 53 7.17 0.50 -15.99
C ARG A 53 5.94 0.89 -16.80
N VAL A 54 5.66 2.18 -16.87
CA VAL A 54 4.66 2.71 -17.78
C VAL A 54 5.21 2.55 -19.21
N SER A 55 4.83 1.48 -19.91
CA SER A 55 5.10 1.34 -21.34
C SER A 55 4.18 2.29 -22.11
N GLY A 56 4.47 3.58 -22.03
CA GLY A 56 3.64 4.62 -22.61
C GLY A 56 4.24 6.00 -22.40
N ARG A 57 5.24 6.35 -23.21
CA ARG A 57 5.67 7.71 -23.65
C ARG A 57 5.38 8.95 -22.77
N ARG A 58 5.34 8.88 -21.45
CA ARG A 58 5.42 10.05 -20.55
C ARG A 58 6.25 9.69 -19.34
N ARG A 59 7.46 10.26 -19.28
CA ARG A 59 8.19 10.40 -18.03
C ARG A 59 7.35 11.31 -17.14
N LEU A 60 6.77 10.76 -16.08
CA LEU A 60 6.44 11.58 -14.92
C LEU A 60 7.66 11.51 -14.00
N PRO A 61 8.46 12.59 -13.89
CA PRO A 61 9.32 12.70 -12.73
C PRO A 61 8.39 12.84 -11.53
N CYS A 62 8.41 11.86 -10.63
CA CYS A 62 7.97 12.10 -9.27
C CYS A 62 8.98 13.09 -8.66
N SER A 63 8.78 14.38 -8.92
CA SER A 63 9.42 15.45 -8.16
C SER A 63 8.62 15.58 -6.88
N PHE A 64 9.18 15.09 -5.76
CA PHE A 64 8.84 15.64 -4.46
C PHE A 64 9.32 17.10 -4.48
N GLN A 65 8.38 18.03 -4.33
CA GLN A 65 8.66 19.43 -4.02
C GLN A 65 8.43 19.64 -2.52
#